data_AF-A0A7C3H955-F1
#
_entry.id   AF-A0A7C3H955-F1
#
_cell.length_a   1.000
_cell.length_b   1.000
_cell.length_c   1.000
_cell.angle_alpha   90.00
_cell.angle_beta   90.00
_cell.angle_gamma   90.00
#
_symmetry.space_group_name_H-M   'P 1'
#
loop_
_entity.id
_entity.type
_entity.pdbx_description
1 polymer ?
#
loop_
_entity_poly.entity_id
_entity_poly.type
_entity_poly.pdbx_seq_one_letter_code
_entity_poly.pdbx_strand_id
1 'polypeptide(L)'
;MPKKYPTLTPHQVIAILQARGFVQIRVRGSHATYQATIRGIRRSVTVDLHYDEYSVRRIRDMMDQAGLSREEFYGSTKATAKKINLRASRYPIPLE
;
A
#
# COMPACT_ATOMS: atom_id res chain seq x y z
N MET A 1 12.66 18.26 5.07
CA MET A 1 11.19 18.10 4.94
C MET A 1 10.89 16.66 4.54
N PRO A 2 9.97 15.95 5.19
CA PRO A 2 9.61 14.59 4.74
C PRO A 2 9.07 14.66 3.31
N LYS A 3 9.55 13.78 2.42
CA LYS A 3 9.05 13.70 1.04
C LYS A 3 7.53 13.46 1.08
N LYS A 4 6.76 14.14 0.21
CA LYS A 4 5.30 13.97 0.16
C LYS A 4 4.92 12.49 -0.05
N TYR A 5 5.69 11.74 -0.81
CA TYR A 5 5.56 10.30 -0.96
C TYR A 5 6.94 9.65 -0.73
N PRO A 6 7.24 9.14 0.47
CA PRO A 6 8.48 8.41 0.70
C PRO A 6 8.49 7.10 -0.10
N THR A 7 9.66 6.66 -0.54
CA THR A 7 9.79 5.41 -1.30
C THR A 7 9.36 4.21 -0.47
N LEU A 8 8.80 3.21 -1.14
CA LEU A 8 8.35 1.95 -0.57
C LEU A 8 8.97 0.81 -1.35
N THR A 9 9.43 -0.22 -0.63
CA THR A 9 9.86 -1.48 -1.22
C THR A 9 8.65 -2.36 -1.54
N PRO A 10 8.79 -3.38 -2.42
CA PRO A 10 7.72 -4.35 -2.66
C PRO A 10 7.20 -4.97 -1.36
N HIS A 11 8.11 -5.34 -0.45
CA HIS A 11 7.76 -5.94 0.83
C HIS A 11 6.90 -5.00 1.70
N GLN A 12 7.20 -3.70 1.71
CA GLN A 12 6.39 -2.71 2.42
C GLN A 12 5.00 -2.55 1.82
N VAL A 13 4.89 -2.56 0.48
CA VAL A 13 3.60 -2.51 -0.20
C VAL A 13 2.78 -3.77 0.09
N ILE A 14 3.39 -4.95 0.03
CA ILE A 14 2.71 -6.21 0.36
C ILE A 14 2.19 -6.17 1.80
N ALA A 15 3.00 -5.71 2.76
CA ALA A 15 2.58 -5.57 4.15
C ALA A 15 1.41 -4.59 4.32
N ILE A 16 1.41 -3.47 3.58
CA ILE A 16 0.29 -2.53 3.53
C ILE A 16 -0.98 -3.23 3.03
N LEU A 17 -0.88 -3.94 1.90
CA LEU A 17 -2.01 -4.63 1.27
C LEU A 17 -2.57 -5.73 2.18
N GLN A 18 -1.72 -6.57 2.76
CA GLN A 18 -2.12 -7.60 3.70
C GLN A 18 -2.79 -7.02 4.96
N ALA A 19 -2.24 -5.94 5.53
CA ALA A 19 -2.85 -5.25 6.67
C ALA A 19 -4.25 -4.69 6.35
N ARG A 20 -4.53 -4.41 5.08
CA ARG A 20 -5.82 -3.93 4.57
C ARG A 20 -6.74 -5.06 4.09
N GLY A 21 -6.38 -6.32 4.33
CA GLY A 21 -7.20 -7.48 3.97
C GLY A 21 -7.11 -7.85 2.48
N PHE A 22 -6.14 -7.34 1.74
CA PHE A 22 -5.89 -7.82 0.38
C PHE A 22 -5.26 -9.21 0.41
N VAL A 23 -5.83 -10.10 -0.38
CA VAL A 23 -5.33 -11.46 -0.58
C VAL A 23 -4.66 -11.59 -1.94
N GLN A 24 -3.55 -12.32 -2.01
CA GLN A 24 -2.90 -12.61 -3.28
C GLN A 24 -3.77 -13.58 -4.09
N ILE A 25 -4.14 -13.19 -5.31
CA ILE A 25 -5.01 -14.00 -6.18
C ILE A 25 -4.27 -14.62 -7.37
N ARG A 26 -3.14 -14.04 -7.77
CA ARG A 26 -2.37 -14.49 -8.93
C ARG A 26 -0.94 -14.01 -8.82
N VAL A 27 -0.01 -14.83 -9.32
CA VAL A 27 1.37 -14.44 -9.62
C VAL A 27 1.68 -14.81 -11.06
N ARG A 28 2.31 -13.90 -11.81
CA ARG A 28 2.85 -14.14 -13.15
C ARG A 28 4.24 -13.51 -13.25
N GLY A 29 5.27 -14.35 -13.31
CA GLY A 29 6.66 -13.87 -13.23
C GLY A 29 6.91 -13.09 -11.94
N SER A 30 7.45 -11.88 -12.06
CA SER A 30 7.67 -10.96 -10.93
C SER A 30 6.42 -10.19 -10.50
N HIS A 31 5.28 -10.32 -11.18
CA HIS A 31 4.07 -9.56 -10.85
C HIS A 31 3.12 -10.39 -9.98
N ALA A 32 2.82 -9.88 -8.79
CA ALA A 32 1.81 -10.43 -7.89
C ALA A 32 0.57 -9.52 -7.86
N THR A 33 -0.61 -10.09 -8.09
CA THR A 33 -1.88 -9.37 -8.01
C THR A 33 -2.59 -9.69 -6.71
N TYR A 34 -3.00 -8.64 -6.01
CA TYR A 34 -3.67 -8.67 -4.72
C TYR A 34 -5.07 -8.08 -4.86
N GLN A 35 -6.03 -8.59 -4.11
CA GLN A 35 -7.42 -8.16 -4.19
C GLN A 35 -8.10 -8.08 -2.82
N ALA A 36 -8.90 -7.04 -2.63
CA ALA A 36 -9.75 -6.84 -1.45
C ALA A 36 -11.06 -6.16 -1.86
N THR A 37 -12.01 -6.10 -0.92
CA THR A 37 -13.14 -5.18 -0.98
C THR A 37 -12.85 -4.01 -0.05
N ILE A 38 -12.62 -2.82 -0.60
CA ILE A 38 -12.36 -1.58 0.14
C ILE A 38 -13.55 -0.64 -0.06
N ARG A 39 -14.17 -0.18 1.03
CA ARG A 39 -15.39 0.65 1.01
C ARG A 39 -16.50 0.04 0.12
N GLY A 40 -16.71 -1.27 0.22
CA GLY A 40 -17.71 -2.00 -0.59
C GLY A 40 -17.34 -2.21 -2.06
N ILE A 41 -16.19 -1.72 -2.53
CA ILE A 41 -15.75 -1.82 -3.92
C ILE A 41 -14.61 -2.82 -4.03
N ARG A 42 -14.71 -3.75 -5.00
CA ARG A 42 -13.62 -4.69 -5.31
C ARG A 42 -12.44 -3.93 -5.90
N ARG A 43 -11.28 -4.00 -5.24
CA ARG A 43 -10.02 -3.35 -5.63
C ARG A 43 -8.96 -4.39 -5.93
N SER A 44 -8.20 -4.17 -7.00
CA SER A 44 -7.09 -5.05 -7.38
C SER A 44 -5.83 -4.23 -7.58
N VAL A 45 -4.74 -4.64 -6.92
CA VAL A 45 -3.45 -3.97 -6.96
C VAL A 45 -2.41 -4.94 -7.50
N THR A 46 -1.59 -4.50 -8.46
CA THR A 46 -0.48 -5.31 -8.98
C THR A 46 0.83 -4.78 -8.43
N VAL A 47 1.57 -5.67 -7.75
CA VAL A 47 2.87 -5.41 -7.14
C VAL A 47 3.94 -6.08 -7.98
N ASP A 48 4.90 -5.31 -8.44
CA ASP A 48 6.06 -5.81 -9.19
C ASP A 48 7.22 -6.09 -8.22
N LEU A 49 7.56 -7.36 -8.05
CA LEU A 49 8.53 -7.88 -7.10
C LEU A 49 9.99 -7.69 -7.55
N HIS A 50 10.25 -7.24 -8.77
CA HIS A 50 11.60 -7.07 -9.31
C HIS A 50 12.24 -5.71 -8.93
N TYR A 51 11.44 -4.77 -8.41
CA TYR A 51 11.94 -3.46 -8.00
C TYR A 51 12.53 -3.49 -6.59
N ASP A 52 13.61 -2.76 -6.36
CA ASP A 52 14.13 -2.52 -5.01
C ASP A 52 13.24 -1.53 -4.24
N GLU A 53 12.94 -0.40 -4.91
CA GLU A 53 12.03 0.64 -4.42
C GLU A 53 11.13 1.16 -5.54
N TYR A 54 9.92 1.58 -5.17
CA TYR A 54 8.97 2.19 -6.10
C TYR A 54 9.14 3.70 -6.19
N SER A 55 9.02 4.21 -7.42
CA SER A 55 8.92 5.64 -7.68
C SER A 55 7.62 6.20 -7.09
N VAL A 56 7.62 7.50 -6.82
CA VAL A 56 6.44 8.24 -6.34
C VAL A 56 5.22 8.01 -7.23
N ARG A 57 5.43 7.98 -8.56
CA ARG A 57 4.36 7.72 -9.53
C ARG A 57 3.74 6.35 -9.30
N ARG A 58 4.54 5.29 -9.24
CA ARG A 58 4.02 3.92 -9.05
C ARG A 58 3.31 3.76 -7.70
N ILE A 59 3.82 4.40 -6.64
CA ILE A 59 3.13 4.40 -5.35
C ILE A 59 1.75 5.05 -5.47
N ARG A 60 1.64 6.17 -6.19
CA ARG A 60 0.35 6.83 -6.47
C ARG A 60 -0.59 5.92 -7.25
N ASP A 61 -0.12 5.30 -8.34
CA ASP A 61 -0.91 4.34 -9.10
C ASP A 61 -1.43 3.19 -8.23
N MET A 62 -0.62 2.67 -7.30
CA MET A 62 -1.06 1.61 -6.38
C MET A 62 -2.06 2.11 -5.33
N MET A 63 -1.94 3.35 -4.85
CA MET A 63 -2.93 3.97 -3.95
C MET A 63 -4.28 4.13 -4.64
N ASP A 64 -4.29 4.63 -5.89
CA ASP A 64 -5.49 4.74 -6.72
C ASP A 64 -6.13 3.37 -6.99
N GLN A 65 -5.33 2.36 -7.35
CA GLN A 65 -5.80 0.98 -7.53
C GLN A 65 -6.40 0.40 -6.25
N ALA A 66 -5.78 0.68 -5.10
CA ALA A 66 -6.26 0.24 -3.79
C ALA A 66 -7.49 1.01 -3.30
N GLY A 67 -7.78 2.18 -3.89
CA GLY A 67 -8.80 3.09 -3.40
C GLY A 67 -8.49 3.63 -2.01
N LEU A 68 -7.21 3.89 -1.72
CA LEU A 68 -6.72 4.37 -0.43
C LEU A 68 -6.08 5.74 -0.58
N SER A 69 -6.40 6.64 0.34
CA SER A 69 -5.73 7.93 0.48
C SER A 69 -4.28 7.71 0.93
N ARG A 70 -3.44 8.75 0.80
CA ARG A 70 -2.05 8.71 1.27
C ARG A 70 -1.95 8.25 2.72
N GLU A 71 -2.71 8.86 3.61
CA GLU A 71 -2.67 8.54 5.04
C GLU A 71 -3.15 7.12 5.30
N GLU A 72 -4.19 6.67 4.61
CA GLU A 72 -4.70 5.30 4.72
C GLU A 72 -3.66 4.28 4.24
N PHE A 73 -3.00 4.55 3.12
CA PHE A 73 -2.01 3.67 2.55
C PHE A 73 -0.78 3.57 3.46
N TYR A 74 -0.10 4.68 3.76
CA TYR A 74 1.07 4.69 4.64
C TYR A 74 0.71 4.35 6.09
N GLY A 75 -0.48 4.71 6.56
CA GLY A 75 -1.02 4.38 7.87
C GLY A 75 -1.51 2.93 8.01
N SER A 76 -1.30 2.07 7.00
CA SER A 76 -1.67 0.65 7.13
C SER A 76 -0.73 -0.11 8.07
N THR A 77 0.52 0.32 8.22
CA THR A 77 1.49 -0.27 9.16
C THR A 77 2.21 0.82 9.94
N LYS A 78 2.66 0.49 11.17
CA LYS A 78 3.45 1.41 12.01
C LYS A 78 4.74 1.87 11.31
N ALA A 79 5.39 0.97 10.56
CA ALA A 79 6.65 1.24 9.88
C ALA A 79 6.47 2.26 8.74
N THR A 80 5.43 2.09 7.92
CA THR A 80 5.14 2.98 6.79
C THR A 80 4.55 4.31 7.25
N ALA A 81 3.81 4.34 8.35
CA ALA A 81 3.28 5.56 8.95
C ALA A 81 4.40 6.49 9.45
N LYS A 82 5.43 5.89 10.09
CA LYS A 82 6.62 6.62 10.55
C LYS A 82 7.31 7.38 9.40
N LYS A 83 7.31 6.83 8.17
CA LYS A 83 7.93 7.47 7.00
C LYS A 83 7.29 8.81 6.63
N ILE A 84 6.00 8.99 6.92
CA ILE A 84 5.26 10.24 6.67
C ILE A 84 5.04 11.07 7.94
N ASN A 85 5.69 10.70 9.05
CA ASN A 85 5.47 11.30 10.38
C ASN A 85 4.01 11.22 10.85
N LEU A 86 3.29 10.19 10.44
CA LEU A 86 1.93 9.92 10.92
C LEU A 86 2.00 9.13 12.22
N ARG A 87 1.32 9.63 13.26
CA ARG A 87 1.16 8.97 14.55
C ARG A 87 -0.32 8.70 14.78
N ALA A 88 -0.69 7.43 14.88
CA ALA A 88 -2.04 6.99 15.24
C ALA A 88 -2.00 6.05 16.44
N SER A 89 -3.11 6.00 17.18
CA SER A 89 -3.28 5.12 18.36
C SER A 89 -3.39 3.64 17.97
N ARG A 90 -3.76 3.34 16.72
CA ARG A 90 -3.89 1.99 16.18
C ARG A 90 -3.52 1.95 14.70
N TYR A 91 -3.00 0.82 14.25
CA TYR A 91 -2.73 0.50 12.85
C TYR A 91 -3.40 -0.84 12.48
N PRO A 92 -3.86 -1.03 11.23
CA PRO A 92 -4.02 0.01 10.20
C PRO A 92 -4.98 1.13 10.68
N ILE A 93 -4.72 2.38 10.27
CA ILE A 93 -5.64 3.48 10.61
C ILE A 93 -7.03 3.18 10.02
N PRO A 94 -8.14 3.60 10.65
CA PRO A 94 -9.47 3.39 10.09
C PRO A 94 -9.59 4.00 8.69
N LEU A 95 -10.42 3.38 7.85
CA LEU A 95 -10.79 3.96 6.56
C LEU A 95 -11.85 5.02 6.82
N GLU A 96 -11.62 6.24 6.34
CA GLU A 96 -12.56 7.36 6.46
C GLU A 96 -13.59 7.41 5.33
#